data_AF-A0A560QXS7-F1
#
_entry.id   AF-A0A560QXS7-F1
#
_cell.length_a   1.000
_cell.length_b   1.000
_cell.length_c   1.000
_cell.angle_alpha   90.00
_cell.angle_beta   90.00
_cell.angle_gamma   90.00
#
_symmetry.space_group_name_H-M   'P 1'
#
loop_
_entity.id
_entity.type
_entity.pdbx_description
1 polymer ?
#
loop_
_entity_poly.entity_id
_entity_poly.type
_entity_poly.pdbx_seq_one_letter_code
_entity_poly.pdbx_strand_id
1 'polypeptide(L)'
;MKTSLILGLLLTSSLHCIADTLPLSPEESAGKRLYREGVSSSGEPIMARVGAAGMLLPATSLPCANCHGTDGLGRPEGGVRPPELSWSRLTSTYGQRQINGRNYPAYTEGTLARAIQEGRDPGNNHLDPAMPRFVLSMKDQRNLTAYLKRLADERDPGLTPDSLHVGTLLPSQGALAEEGATVAAVLNGSVARINKAGGIHGRQLRLTILDPGPDRISAERALDQLIDQEQVFALIAPLAPALDTQLVSRLEQAGIPLIGPLSLQGTAQSSRQIFEPMPGAREQLIALADYASASLRVLQGPTLITYTEDPGQRLAAQTLSQYLQDHAWQNVSLKAYDSAQDELPLGSRSVFYLGCGSDFSHLAERLQTAGQVPYLFAMSNQVAGDLLQVPNGFSRRVFLSYPFVPSDWTLAGRLALTQLREQQGLGGQHAVLQVGAFSSMLLLSDGMKQAGRDASREKLINALEGLHDFDTGLTPRLSFGPGRRLGLNGAHIVTVDLPDQRFYLVAPYKPITATP
;
A
#
# COMPACT_ATOMS: atom_id res chain seq x y z
N MET A 1 10.38 -70.24 -22.96
CA MET A 1 11.00 -69.49 -21.83
C MET A 1 11.00 -68.01 -22.18
N LYS A 2 10.55 -67.18 -21.23
CA LYS A 2 10.49 -65.70 -21.23
C LYS A 2 9.42 -65.04 -22.11
N THR A 3 8.32 -64.69 -21.44
CA THR A 3 7.26 -63.76 -21.83
C THR A 3 7.75 -62.32 -21.75
N SER A 4 7.60 -61.55 -22.84
CA SER A 4 7.81 -60.09 -22.87
C SER A 4 6.51 -59.37 -22.48
N LEU A 5 6.56 -58.55 -21.43
CA LEU A 5 5.52 -57.57 -21.11
C LEU A 5 5.96 -56.20 -21.63
N ILE A 6 5.18 -55.64 -22.56
CA ILE A 6 5.27 -54.24 -22.98
C ILE A 6 4.33 -53.45 -22.07
N LEU A 7 4.87 -52.59 -21.22
CA LEU A 7 4.09 -51.66 -20.42
C LEU A 7 4.13 -50.28 -21.10
N GLY A 8 3.01 -49.89 -21.70
CA GLY A 8 2.82 -48.57 -22.31
C GLY A 8 2.68 -47.50 -21.22
N LEU A 9 3.56 -46.49 -21.27
CA LEU A 9 3.49 -45.30 -20.43
C LEU A 9 2.50 -44.32 -21.07
N LEU A 10 1.29 -44.22 -20.52
CA LEU A 10 0.33 -43.16 -20.85
C LEU A 10 0.73 -41.89 -20.09
N LEU A 11 1.41 -40.97 -20.78
CA LEU A 11 1.61 -39.59 -20.34
C LEU A 11 0.28 -38.83 -20.50
N THR A 12 -0.49 -38.72 -19.42
CA THR A 12 -1.60 -37.76 -19.34
C THR A 12 -1.01 -36.38 -19.11
N SER A 13 -0.78 -35.62 -20.19
CA SER A 13 -0.56 -34.18 -20.12
C SER A 13 -1.87 -33.50 -19.69
N SER A 14 -1.99 -33.20 -18.41
CA SER A 14 -3.02 -32.30 -17.90
C SER A 14 -2.70 -30.87 -18.39
N LEU A 15 -3.27 -30.51 -19.55
CA LEU A 15 -3.40 -29.11 -19.94
C LEU A 15 -4.22 -28.39 -18.87
N HIS A 16 -3.54 -27.66 -17.98
CA HIS A 16 -4.20 -26.67 -17.15
C HIS A 16 -4.55 -25.51 -18.07
N CYS A 17 -5.82 -25.43 -18.49
CA CYS A 17 -6.36 -24.19 -19.04
C CYS A 17 -6.31 -23.15 -17.93
N ILE A 18 -5.25 -22.33 -17.93
CA ILE A 18 -5.25 -21.06 -17.24
C ILE A 18 -6.38 -20.26 -17.89
N ALA A 19 -7.46 -20.03 -17.15
CA ALA A 19 -8.50 -19.12 -17.57
C ALA A 19 -7.92 -17.70 -17.45
N ASP A 20 -7.09 -17.32 -18.42
CA ASP A 20 -6.63 -15.95 -18.55
C ASP A 20 -7.86 -15.06 -18.72
N THR A 21 -7.95 -14.03 -17.89
CA THR A 21 -8.92 -12.95 -18.08
C THR A 21 -8.64 -12.31 -19.44
N LEU A 22 -9.44 -12.65 -20.44
CA LEU A 22 -9.31 -12.06 -21.77
C LEU A 22 -9.34 -10.52 -21.64
N PRO A 23 -8.34 -9.81 -22.18
CA PRO A 23 -8.31 -8.36 -22.13
C PRO A 23 -9.54 -7.80 -22.84
N LEU A 24 -10.08 -6.70 -22.31
CA LEU A 24 -11.24 -6.03 -22.89
C LEU A 24 -10.92 -5.54 -24.31
N SER A 25 -11.86 -5.70 -25.23
CA SER A 25 -11.76 -5.08 -26.56
C SER A 25 -11.67 -3.55 -26.45
N PRO A 26 -11.25 -2.83 -27.51
CA PRO A 26 -11.27 -1.36 -27.51
C PRO A 26 -12.64 -0.77 -27.18
N GLU A 27 -13.72 -1.40 -27.68
CA GLU A 27 -15.11 -1.01 -27.42
C GLU A 27 -15.51 -1.27 -25.97
N GLU A 28 -15.17 -2.44 -25.43
CA GLU A 28 -15.43 -2.80 -24.04
C GLU A 28 -14.65 -1.91 -23.07
N SER A 29 -13.38 -1.60 -23.38
CA SER A 29 -12.55 -0.69 -22.61
C SER A 29 -13.11 0.74 -22.62
N ALA A 30 -13.58 1.22 -23.78
CA ALA A 30 -14.25 2.52 -23.86
C ALA A 30 -15.59 2.51 -23.10
N GLY A 31 -16.34 1.41 -23.15
CA GLY A 31 -17.56 1.23 -22.38
C GLY A 31 -17.33 1.20 -20.88
N LYS A 32 -16.23 0.58 -20.42
CA LYS A 32 -15.80 0.57 -19.02
C LYS A 32 -15.51 1.97 -18.52
N ARG A 33 -14.73 2.77 -19.25
CA ARG A 33 -14.45 4.17 -18.88
C ARG A 33 -15.74 4.98 -18.80
N LEU A 34 -16.65 4.83 -19.75
CA LEU A 34 -17.95 5.48 -19.70
C LEU A 34 -18.73 5.08 -18.45
N TYR A 35 -18.81 3.79 -18.15
CA TYR A 35 -19.54 3.25 -17.00
C TYR A 35 -18.96 3.72 -15.65
N ARG A 36 -17.63 3.71 -15.51
CA ARG A 36 -16.92 3.99 -14.26
C ARG A 36 -16.64 5.46 -14.04
N GLU A 37 -16.37 6.20 -15.09
CA GLU A 37 -15.85 7.57 -15.03
C GLU A 37 -16.77 8.59 -15.73
N GLY A 38 -17.77 8.15 -16.49
CA GLY A 38 -18.65 9.09 -17.21
C GLY A 38 -17.96 9.79 -18.38
N VAL A 39 -16.93 9.15 -18.97
CA VAL A 39 -16.13 9.71 -20.07
C VAL A 39 -16.39 8.93 -21.36
N SER A 40 -16.58 9.66 -22.46
CA SER A 40 -16.82 9.08 -23.78
C SER A 40 -15.58 8.42 -24.39
N SER A 41 -15.75 7.74 -25.52
CA SER A 41 -14.62 7.18 -26.27
C SER A 41 -13.64 8.23 -26.81
N SER A 42 -14.01 9.51 -26.88
CA SER A 42 -13.11 10.60 -27.27
C SER A 42 -12.33 11.23 -26.10
N GLY A 43 -12.59 10.80 -24.85
CA GLY A 43 -11.98 11.38 -23.66
C GLY A 43 -12.74 12.56 -23.05
N GLU A 44 -13.81 13.02 -23.71
CA GLU A 44 -14.66 14.10 -23.20
C GLU A 44 -15.74 13.56 -22.25
N PRO A 45 -16.09 14.27 -21.16
CA PRO A 45 -17.22 13.91 -20.30
C PRO A 45 -18.53 13.82 -21.09
N ILE A 46 -19.30 12.74 -20.90
CA ILE A 46 -20.68 12.71 -21.39
C ILE A 46 -21.59 13.52 -20.46
N MET A 47 -22.73 13.98 -20.98
CA MET A 47 -23.72 14.71 -20.17
C MET A 47 -24.84 13.78 -19.71
N ALA A 48 -25.38 14.03 -18.52
CA ALA A 48 -26.53 13.34 -17.99
C ALA A 48 -27.59 14.34 -17.51
N ARG A 49 -28.86 14.03 -17.74
CA ARG A 49 -30.01 14.78 -17.20
C ARG A 49 -30.43 14.16 -15.87
N VAL A 50 -30.50 14.99 -14.83
CA VAL A 50 -30.73 14.55 -13.45
C VAL A 50 -31.93 15.27 -12.84
N GLY A 51 -32.69 14.54 -12.02
CA GLY A 51 -33.86 15.06 -11.31
C GLY A 51 -35.06 15.36 -12.21
N ALA A 52 -36.18 15.73 -11.59
CA ALA A 52 -37.43 16.01 -12.30
C ALA A 52 -37.34 17.20 -13.24
N ALA A 53 -36.48 18.18 -12.94
CA ALA A 53 -36.23 19.35 -13.78
C ALA A 53 -35.27 19.07 -14.96
N GLY A 54 -34.66 17.88 -15.03
CA GLY A 54 -33.77 17.49 -16.12
C GLY A 54 -32.48 18.32 -16.21
N MET A 55 -31.92 18.71 -15.05
CA MET A 55 -30.68 19.49 -14.97
C MET A 55 -29.55 18.73 -15.67
N LEU A 56 -28.83 19.40 -16.56
CA LEU A 56 -27.75 18.80 -17.31
C LEU A 56 -26.45 18.92 -16.51
N LEU A 57 -25.82 17.78 -16.21
CA LEU A 57 -24.57 17.69 -15.45
C LEU A 57 -23.58 16.77 -16.18
N PRO A 58 -22.26 17.01 -16.06
CA PRO A 58 -21.27 16.04 -16.50
C PRO A 58 -21.44 14.71 -15.77
N ALA A 59 -21.40 13.60 -16.50
CA ALA A 59 -21.49 12.27 -15.92
C ALA A 59 -20.27 11.90 -15.08
N THR A 60 -19.15 12.61 -15.20
CA THR A 60 -17.98 12.46 -14.31
C THR A 60 -18.32 12.72 -12.85
N SER A 61 -19.36 13.51 -12.56
CA SER A 61 -19.85 13.72 -11.20
C SER A 61 -20.77 12.59 -10.72
N LEU A 62 -21.38 11.84 -11.64
CA LEU A 62 -22.46 10.88 -11.38
C LEU A 62 -22.40 9.66 -12.34
N PRO A 63 -21.25 8.94 -12.43
CA PRO A 63 -21.12 7.81 -13.34
C PRO A 63 -22.03 6.64 -12.93
N CYS A 64 -22.29 5.73 -13.85
CA CYS A 64 -23.17 4.57 -13.61
C CYS A 64 -22.70 3.74 -12.39
N ALA A 65 -21.37 3.58 -12.25
CA ALA A 65 -20.76 2.81 -11.17
C ALA A 65 -21.06 3.35 -9.76
N ASN A 66 -21.41 4.63 -9.58
CA ASN A 66 -21.73 5.19 -8.27
C ASN A 66 -22.97 4.53 -7.66
N CYS A 67 -24.00 4.30 -8.48
CA CYS A 67 -25.24 3.67 -8.02
C CYS A 67 -25.21 2.15 -8.22
N HIS A 68 -24.61 1.68 -9.32
CA HIS A 68 -24.66 0.27 -9.68
C HIS A 68 -23.45 -0.54 -9.17
N GLY A 69 -22.43 0.10 -8.62
CA GLY A 69 -21.17 -0.52 -8.23
C GLY A 69 -20.29 -0.84 -9.44
N THR A 70 -18.99 -1.01 -9.22
CA THR A 70 -18.05 -1.43 -10.28
C THR A 70 -18.31 -2.85 -10.79
N ASP A 71 -18.97 -3.68 -9.97
CA ASP A 71 -19.42 -5.05 -10.28
C ASP A 71 -20.83 -5.12 -10.89
N GLY A 72 -21.54 -3.99 -10.95
CA GLY A 72 -22.89 -3.93 -11.51
C GLY A 72 -23.98 -4.55 -10.64
N LEU A 73 -23.73 -4.88 -9.37
CA LEU A 73 -24.74 -5.55 -8.52
C LEU A 73 -25.81 -4.61 -7.94
N GLY A 74 -25.62 -3.29 -8.06
CA GLY A 74 -26.46 -2.31 -7.40
C GLY A 74 -26.01 -2.02 -5.97
N ARG A 75 -26.10 -0.76 -5.55
CA ARG A 75 -25.82 -0.30 -4.19
C ARG A 75 -27.03 0.49 -3.67
N PRO A 76 -27.89 -0.11 -2.82
CA PRO A 76 -29.03 0.59 -2.25
C PRO A 76 -28.60 1.73 -1.32
N GLU A 77 -29.12 2.93 -1.54
CA GLU A 77 -28.83 4.12 -0.72
C GLU A 77 -30.03 5.07 -0.71
N GLY A 78 -30.34 5.69 0.43
CA GLY A 78 -31.33 6.78 0.50
C GLY A 78 -32.73 6.43 -0.01
N GLY A 79 -33.13 5.14 0.03
CA GLY A 79 -34.39 4.64 -0.53
C GLY A 79 -34.34 4.26 -2.01
N VAL A 80 -33.27 4.61 -2.72
CA VAL A 80 -33.01 4.16 -4.10
C VAL A 80 -32.43 2.75 -4.06
N ARG A 81 -32.94 1.87 -4.94
CA ARG A 81 -32.47 0.48 -5.08
C ARG A 81 -32.06 0.19 -6.52
N PRO A 82 -30.84 0.54 -6.92
CA PRO A 82 -30.34 0.27 -8.26
C PRO A 82 -30.34 -1.24 -8.54
N PRO A 83 -30.87 -1.71 -9.68
CA PRO A 83 -30.86 -3.12 -10.04
C PRO A 83 -29.46 -3.60 -10.45
N GLU A 84 -29.28 -4.92 -10.40
CA GLU A 84 -28.15 -5.60 -11.02
C GLU A 84 -28.16 -5.40 -12.55
N LEU A 85 -27.00 -5.08 -13.12
CA LEU A 85 -26.79 -4.74 -14.54
C LEU A 85 -26.07 -5.82 -15.34
N SER A 86 -25.84 -7.01 -14.78
CA SER A 86 -25.25 -8.11 -15.56
C SER A 86 -26.12 -8.42 -16.78
N TRP A 87 -25.48 -8.65 -17.93
CA TRP A 87 -26.23 -8.87 -19.17
C TRP A 87 -27.13 -10.10 -19.11
N SER A 88 -26.68 -11.17 -18.45
CA SER A 88 -27.50 -12.36 -18.16
C SER A 88 -28.75 -12.00 -17.36
N ARG A 89 -28.64 -11.07 -16.40
CA ARG A 89 -29.78 -10.57 -15.62
C ARG A 89 -30.70 -9.65 -16.43
N LEU A 90 -30.14 -8.72 -17.20
CA LEU A 90 -30.90 -7.78 -18.04
C LEU A 90 -31.70 -8.50 -19.13
N THR A 91 -31.14 -9.55 -19.70
CA THR A 91 -31.77 -10.35 -20.77
C THR A 91 -32.60 -11.53 -20.27
N SER A 92 -32.60 -11.80 -18.96
CA SER A 92 -33.40 -12.89 -18.38
C SER A 92 -34.89 -12.54 -18.32
N THR A 93 -35.73 -13.50 -18.67
CA THR A 93 -37.19 -13.47 -18.44
C THR A 93 -37.57 -13.90 -17.02
N TYR A 94 -36.63 -14.47 -16.26
CA TYR A 94 -36.84 -15.01 -14.91
C TYR A 94 -36.29 -14.07 -13.83
N GLY A 95 -37.15 -13.69 -12.88
CA GLY A 95 -36.76 -12.98 -11.67
C GLY A 95 -36.66 -11.46 -11.76
N GLN A 96 -36.75 -10.83 -12.95
CA GLN A 96 -36.88 -9.35 -13.04
C GLN A 96 -38.16 -8.84 -12.35
N ARG A 97 -39.21 -9.67 -12.31
CA ARG A 97 -40.50 -9.42 -11.66
C ARG A 97 -40.44 -9.03 -10.18
N GLN A 98 -39.40 -9.45 -9.45
CA GLN A 98 -39.37 -9.37 -7.98
C GLN A 98 -38.56 -8.19 -7.43
N ILE A 99 -37.85 -7.42 -8.27
CA ILE A 99 -37.00 -6.31 -7.77
C ILE A 99 -37.82 -5.02 -7.57
N ASN A 100 -38.85 -4.78 -8.37
CA ASN A 100 -39.68 -3.57 -8.31
C ASN A 100 -41.19 -3.83 -8.41
N GLY A 101 -41.63 -5.09 -8.32
CA GLY A 101 -43.05 -5.48 -8.35
C GLY A 101 -43.76 -5.25 -9.69
N ARG A 102 -43.03 -4.93 -10.77
CA ARG A 102 -43.58 -4.67 -12.10
C ARG A 102 -43.18 -5.77 -13.09
N ASN A 103 -44.01 -5.96 -14.11
CA ASN A 103 -43.79 -6.94 -15.16
C ASN A 103 -43.42 -6.22 -16.46
N TYR A 104 -42.26 -6.53 -17.03
CA TYR A 104 -41.82 -6.00 -18.32
C TYR A 104 -40.98 -7.06 -19.06
N PRO A 105 -40.88 -6.98 -20.40
CA PRO A 105 -40.07 -7.90 -21.19
C PRO A 105 -38.57 -7.84 -20.83
N ALA A 106 -37.82 -8.88 -21.20
CA ALA A 106 -36.36 -8.87 -21.14
C ALA A 106 -35.79 -7.71 -21.97
N TYR A 107 -34.66 -7.16 -21.52
CA TYR A 107 -33.98 -6.11 -22.28
C TYR A 107 -33.36 -6.67 -23.55
N THR A 108 -33.58 -5.98 -24.66
CA THR A 108 -32.72 -5.99 -25.85
C THR A 108 -31.76 -4.81 -25.80
N GLU A 109 -30.71 -4.81 -26.63
CA GLU A 109 -29.79 -3.67 -26.75
C GLU A 109 -30.53 -2.35 -27.02
N GLY A 110 -31.53 -2.36 -27.90
CA GLY A 110 -32.33 -1.18 -28.21
C GLY A 110 -33.17 -0.70 -27.03
N THR A 111 -33.82 -1.61 -26.30
CA THR A 111 -34.58 -1.21 -25.11
C THR A 111 -33.69 -0.80 -23.94
N LEU A 112 -32.46 -1.31 -23.86
CA LEU A 112 -31.47 -0.88 -22.88
C LEU A 112 -30.96 0.52 -23.20
N ALA A 113 -30.67 0.82 -24.46
CA ALA A 113 -30.33 2.16 -24.90
C ALA A 113 -31.44 3.16 -24.55
N ARG A 114 -32.69 2.80 -24.81
CA ARG A 114 -33.86 3.61 -24.44
C ARG A 114 -33.97 3.80 -22.93
N ALA A 115 -33.69 2.77 -22.13
CA ALA A 115 -33.66 2.89 -20.67
C ALA A 115 -32.60 3.87 -20.17
N ILE A 116 -31.39 3.82 -20.74
CA ILE A 116 -30.26 4.68 -20.34
C ILE A 116 -30.46 6.13 -20.77
N GLN A 117 -30.99 6.36 -21.98
CA GLN A 117 -31.10 7.70 -22.55
C GLN A 117 -32.42 8.39 -22.24
N GLU A 118 -33.52 7.64 -22.12
CA GLU A 118 -34.87 8.19 -21.91
C GLU A 118 -35.47 7.81 -20.55
N GLY A 119 -34.84 6.91 -19.80
CA GLY A 119 -35.37 6.46 -18.53
C GLY A 119 -36.63 5.60 -18.67
N ARG A 120 -36.73 4.80 -19.73
CA ARG A 120 -37.90 3.93 -19.98
C ARG A 120 -37.52 2.46 -20.14
N ASP A 121 -38.17 1.58 -19.39
CA ASP A 121 -37.95 0.13 -19.43
C ASP A 121 -38.52 -0.53 -20.72
N PRO A 122 -38.29 -1.84 -20.97
CA PRO A 122 -38.80 -2.55 -22.14
C PRO A 122 -40.34 -2.55 -22.25
N GLY A 123 -41.05 -2.44 -21.12
CA GLY A 123 -42.50 -2.30 -21.04
C GLY A 123 -43.00 -0.86 -21.21
N ASN A 124 -42.10 0.07 -21.53
CA ASN A 124 -42.35 1.50 -21.70
C ASN A 124 -42.69 2.27 -20.40
N ASN A 125 -42.45 1.68 -19.22
CA ASN A 125 -42.64 2.37 -17.96
C ASN A 125 -41.45 3.28 -17.65
N HIS A 126 -41.69 4.35 -16.91
CA HIS A 126 -40.63 5.20 -16.41
C HIS A 126 -39.80 4.47 -15.34
N LEU A 127 -38.49 4.64 -15.43
CA LEU A 127 -37.53 4.29 -14.39
C LEU A 127 -37.56 5.31 -13.26
N ASP A 128 -37.00 4.94 -12.12
CA ASP A 128 -36.88 5.82 -10.96
C ASP A 128 -36.25 7.18 -11.38
N PRO A 129 -36.82 8.34 -11.01
CA PRO A 129 -36.26 9.65 -11.30
C PRO A 129 -34.81 9.83 -10.84
N ALA A 130 -34.36 9.07 -9.83
CA ALA A 130 -32.98 9.08 -9.35
C ALA A 130 -31.96 8.57 -10.39
N MET A 131 -32.35 7.70 -11.33
CA MET A 131 -31.44 7.18 -12.36
C MET A 131 -31.18 8.23 -13.45
N PRO A 132 -29.95 8.76 -13.64
CA PRO A 132 -29.70 9.80 -14.65
C PRO A 132 -29.98 9.33 -16.09
N ARG A 133 -30.33 10.28 -16.96
CA ARG A 133 -30.63 10.01 -18.38
C ARG A 133 -29.45 10.51 -19.20
N PHE A 134 -28.65 9.58 -19.70
CA PHE A 134 -27.36 9.89 -20.31
C PHE A 134 -27.52 10.30 -21.78
N VAL A 135 -26.85 11.37 -22.17
CA VAL A 135 -26.79 11.85 -23.55
C VAL A 135 -25.61 11.15 -24.22
N LEU A 136 -25.91 10.11 -25.01
CA LEU A 136 -24.91 9.23 -25.61
C LEU A 136 -24.93 9.33 -27.14
N SER A 137 -23.73 9.31 -27.75
CA SER A 137 -23.62 9.02 -29.17
C SER A 137 -23.98 7.54 -29.44
N MET A 138 -24.33 7.21 -30.69
CA MET A 138 -24.55 5.82 -31.07
C MET A 138 -23.31 4.93 -30.83
N LYS A 139 -22.10 5.51 -30.94
CA LYS A 139 -20.84 4.80 -30.68
C LYS A 139 -20.68 4.50 -29.19
N ASP A 140 -20.89 5.51 -28.33
CA ASP A 140 -20.74 5.35 -26.89
C ASP A 140 -21.82 4.42 -26.30
N GLN A 141 -23.04 4.45 -26.82
CA GLN A 141 -24.08 3.48 -26.45
C GLN A 141 -23.66 2.03 -26.77
N ARG A 142 -23.05 1.79 -27.94
CA ARG A 142 -22.55 0.45 -28.30
C ARG A 142 -21.40 0.03 -27.40
N ASN A 143 -20.45 0.93 -27.13
CA ASN A 143 -19.33 0.67 -26.22
C ASN A 143 -19.82 0.30 -24.82
N LEU A 144 -20.74 1.09 -24.25
CA LEU A 144 -21.35 0.81 -22.95
C LEU A 144 -22.06 -0.56 -22.95
N THR A 145 -22.83 -0.85 -23.99
CA THR A 145 -23.52 -2.15 -24.12
C THR A 145 -22.54 -3.32 -24.22
N ALA A 146 -21.43 -3.16 -24.95
CA ALA A 146 -20.36 -4.15 -25.04
C ALA A 146 -19.74 -4.42 -23.66
N TYR A 147 -19.46 -3.38 -22.89
CA TYR A 147 -18.94 -3.54 -21.54
C TYR A 147 -19.95 -4.18 -20.58
N LEU A 148 -21.24 -3.81 -20.62
CA LEU A 148 -22.27 -4.42 -19.76
C LEU A 148 -22.42 -5.94 -19.99
N LYS A 149 -22.09 -6.43 -21.20
CA LYS A 149 -22.01 -7.87 -21.51
C LYS A 149 -20.84 -8.58 -20.82
N ARG A 150 -19.78 -7.84 -20.46
CA ARG A 150 -18.59 -8.35 -19.75
C ARG A 150 -18.59 -8.05 -18.26
N LEU A 151 -19.39 -7.09 -17.80
CA LEU A 151 -19.36 -6.53 -16.44
C LEU A 151 -19.32 -7.58 -15.32
N ALA A 152 -20.14 -8.62 -15.41
CA ALA A 152 -20.23 -9.66 -14.37
C ALA A 152 -19.04 -10.63 -14.36
N ASP A 153 -18.34 -10.74 -15.48
CA ASP A 153 -17.22 -11.66 -15.67
C ASP A 153 -15.86 -10.93 -15.57
N GLU A 154 -15.86 -9.60 -15.51
CA GLU A 154 -14.66 -8.83 -15.30
C GLU A 154 -14.10 -9.13 -13.90
N ARG A 155 -12.83 -9.50 -13.87
CA ARG A 155 -12.04 -9.67 -12.65
C ARG A 155 -10.84 -8.75 -12.76
N ASP A 156 -10.38 -8.27 -11.62
CA ASP A 156 -9.12 -7.54 -11.60
C ASP A 156 -7.98 -8.49 -12.01
N PRO A 157 -7.00 -8.01 -12.80
CA PRO A 157 -5.86 -8.82 -13.18
C PRO A 157 -5.17 -9.42 -11.96
N GLY A 158 -4.68 -10.66 -12.10
CA GLY A 158 -4.01 -11.39 -11.02
C GLY A 158 -4.97 -12.02 -10.01
N LEU A 159 -6.29 -11.93 -10.21
CA LEU A 159 -7.28 -12.58 -9.35
C LEU A 159 -8.16 -13.55 -10.17
N THR A 160 -8.05 -14.84 -9.86
CA THR A 160 -8.90 -15.91 -10.43
C THR A 160 -9.72 -16.58 -9.32
N PRO A 161 -10.62 -17.53 -9.64
CA PRO A 161 -11.33 -18.30 -8.61
C PRO A 161 -10.41 -19.08 -7.65
N ASP A 162 -9.21 -19.44 -8.10
CA ASP A 162 -8.27 -20.35 -7.44
C ASP A 162 -6.87 -19.75 -7.18
N SER A 163 -6.57 -18.56 -7.68
CA SER A 163 -5.28 -17.89 -7.52
C SER A 163 -5.42 -16.40 -7.18
N LEU A 164 -4.51 -15.92 -6.33
CA LEU A 164 -4.24 -14.50 -6.06
C LEU A 164 -2.76 -14.22 -6.34
N HIS A 165 -2.48 -13.41 -7.36
CA HIS A 165 -1.14 -13.09 -7.80
C HIS A 165 -0.72 -11.72 -7.28
N VAL A 166 0.36 -11.67 -6.51
CA VAL A 166 0.95 -10.45 -5.98
C VAL A 166 2.36 -10.26 -6.51
N GLY A 167 2.78 -9.00 -6.64
CA GLY A 167 4.11 -8.63 -7.13
C GLY A 167 4.91 -7.86 -6.09
N THR A 168 6.23 -7.90 -6.19
CA THR A 168 7.13 -7.04 -5.42
C THR A 168 8.40 -6.73 -6.20
N LEU A 169 9.03 -5.61 -5.84
CA LEU A 169 10.30 -5.17 -6.38
C LEU A 169 11.34 -5.22 -5.27
N LEU A 170 12.35 -6.09 -5.40
CA LEU A 170 13.38 -6.30 -4.39
C LEU A 170 14.76 -6.31 -5.05
N PRO A 171 15.72 -5.47 -4.60
CA PRO A 171 17.05 -5.43 -5.17
C PRO A 171 17.74 -6.78 -4.96
N SER A 172 18.29 -7.37 -6.02
CA SER A 172 19.08 -8.61 -5.91
C SER A 172 20.59 -8.36 -5.85
N GLN A 173 21.00 -7.12 -6.15
CA GLN A 173 22.40 -6.67 -6.23
C GLN A 173 22.55 -5.28 -5.62
N GLY A 174 23.80 -4.88 -5.38
CA GLY A 174 24.15 -3.57 -4.83
C GLY A 174 23.97 -3.48 -3.31
N ALA A 175 23.94 -2.25 -2.79
CA ALA A 175 23.99 -1.98 -1.35
C ALA A 175 22.77 -2.47 -0.56
N LEU A 176 21.65 -2.77 -1.24
CA LEU A 176 20.40 -3.24 -0.62
C LEU A 176 20.10 -4.72 -0.91
N ALA A 177 21.08 -5.49 -1.41
CA ALA A 177 20.88 -6.88 -1.79
C ALA A 177 20.52 -7.79 -0.59
N GLU A 178 21.15 -7.57 0.56
CA GLU A 178 20.88 -8.35 1.78
C GLU A 178 19.48 -8.06 2.35
N GLU A 179 19.07 -6.80 2.33
CA GLU A 179 17.72 -6.36 2.66
C GLU A 179 16.69 -6.97 1.70
N GLY A 180 16.95 -6.91 0.40
CA GLY A 180 16.10 -7.51 -0.64
C GLY A 180 15.94 -9.02 -0.43
N ALA A 181 17.02 -9.74 -0.17
CA ALA A 181 16.99 -11.17 0.14
C ALA A 181 16.21 -11.48 1.42
N THR A 182 16.39 -10.65 2.46
CA THR A 182 15.65 -10.78 3.73
C THR A 182 14.15 -10.61 3.54
N VAL A 183 13.73 -9.60 2.78
CA VAL A 183 12.31 -9.36 2.48
C VAL A 183 11.74 -10.49 1.60
N ALA A 184 12.49 -10.94 0.59
CA ALA A 184 12.08 -12.04 -0.28
C ALA A 184 11.81 -13.32 0.52
N ALA A 185 12.68 -13.66 1.46
CA ALA A 185 12.51 -14.78 2.37
C ALA A 185 11.24 -14.65 3.22
N VAL A 186 10.97 -13.46 3.78
CA VAL A 186 9.74 -13.23 4.57
C VAL A 186 8.47 -13.36 3.75
N LEU A 187 8.46 -12.80 2.53
CA LEU A 187 7.31 -12.89 1.64
C LEU A 187 7.07 -14.33 1.18
N ASN A 188 8.10 -15.06 0.77
CA ASN A 188 8.01 -16.47 0.38
C ASN A 188 7.50 -17.35 1.54
N GLY A 189 8.05 -17.17 2.74
CA GLY A 189 7.60 -17.89 3.94
C GLY A 189 6.14 -17.59 4.29
N SER A 190 5.71 -16.33 4.14
CA SER A 190 4.32 -15.92 4.37
C SER A 190 3.35 -16.52 3.35
N VAL A 191 3.72 -16.51 2.06
CA VAL A 191 2.96 -17.16 0.98
C VAL A 191 2.82 -18.66 1.25
N ALA A 192 3.93 -19.35 1.57
CA ALA A 192 3.91 -20.78 1.89
C ALA A 192 3.00 -21.08 3.09
N ARG A 193 3.05 -20.26 4.15
CA ARG A 193 2.18 -20.38 5.33
C ARG A 193 0.71 -20.21 4.98
N ILE A 194 0.36 -19.19 4.19
CA ILE A 194 -1.03 -18.93 3.77
C ILE A 194 -1.54 -20.08 2.88
N ASN A 195 -0.75 -20.52 1.91
CA ASN A 195 -1.11 -21.60 1.00
C ASN A 195 -1.31 -22.94 1.73
N LYS A 196 -0.40 -23.26 2.67
CA LYS A 196 -0.52 -24.45 3.53
C LYS A 196 -1.78 -24.43 4.40
N ALA A 197 -2.28 -23.25 4.76
CA ALA A 197 -3.54 -23.08 5.50
C ALA A 197 -4.80 -23.13 4.59
N GLY A 198 -4.65 -23.47 3.31
CA GLY A 198 -5.76 -23.57 2.35
C GLY A 198 -5.97 -22.31 1.50
N GLY A 199 -5.04 -21.34 1.55
CA GLY A 199 -5.15 -20.09 0.80
C GLY A 199 -6.15 -19.11 1.40
N ILE A 200 -6.59 -18.13 0.61
CA ILE A 200 -7.60 -17.13 1.01
C ILE A 200 -8.87 -17.37 0.20
N HIS A 201 -9.96 -17.76 0.86
CA HIS A 201 -11.20 -18.16 0.20
C HIS A 201 -11.01 -19.26 -0.86
N GLY A 202 -10.03 -20.16 -0.64
CA GLY A 202 -9.63 -21.22 -1.56
C GLY A 202 -8.60 -20.81 -2.61
N ARG A 203 -8.22 -19.53 -2.69
CA ARG A 203 -7.22 -19.03 -3.63
C ARG A 203 -5.80 -19.23 -3.09
N GLN A 204 -4.95 -19.87 -3.89
CA GLN A 204 -3.52 -19.96 -3.63
C GLN A 204 -2.83 -18.65 -4.00
N LEU A 205 -1.89 -18.21 -3.18
CA LEU A 205 -1.08 -17.04 -3.45
C LEU A 205 0.07 -17.40 -4.38
N ARG A 206 0.27 -16.59 -5.41
CA ARG A 206 1.46 -16.59 -6.26
C ARG A 206 2.20 -15.26 -6.07
N LEU A 207 3.51 -15.30 -5.97
CA LEU A 207 4.36 -14.13 -5.78
C LEU A 207 5.35 -14.04 -6.93
N THR A 208 5.37 -12.89 -7.63
CA THR A 208 6.45 -12.53 -8.55
C THR A 208 7.36 -11.50 -7.87
N ILE A 209 8.66 -11.78 -7.85
CA ILE A 209 9.69 -10.88 -7.34
C ILE A 209 10.55 -10.47 -8.54
N LEU A 210 10.60 -9.17 -8.84
CA LEU A 210 11.51 -8.62 -9.85
C LEU A 210 12.57 -7.74 -9.21
N ASP A 211 13.75 -7.70 -9.81
CA ASP A 211 14.80 -6.76 -9.43
C ASP A 211 14.53 -5.39 -10.10
N PRO A 212 14.37 -4.29 -9.32
CA PRO A 212 14.23 -2.96 -9.89
C PRO A 212 15.51 -2.45 -10.57
N GLY A 213 16.66 -3.08 -10.37
CA GLY A 213 17.94 -2.61 -10.88
C GLY A 213 18.46 -1.36 -10.16
N PRO A 214 19.59 -0.80 -10.63
CA PRO A 214 20.31 0.24 -9.89
C PRO A 214 19.74 1.65 -10.08
N ASP A 215 18.89 1.87 -11.09
CA ASP A 215 18.45 3.20 -11.50
C ASP A 215 16.93 3.28 -11.71
N ARG A 216 16.44 4.51 -11.90
CA ARG A 216 15.01 4.78 -12.06
C ARG A 216 14.43 4.13 -13.32
N ILE A 217 15.15 4.13 -14.43
CA ILE A 217 14.65 3.61 -15.71
C ILE A 217 14.50 2.10 -15.62
N SER A 218 15.48 1.40 -15.03
CA SER A 218 15.34 -0.03 -14.78
C SER A 218 14.18 -0.35 -13.84
N ALA A 219 13.99 0.48 -12.81
CA ALA A 219 12.93 0.25 -11.82
C ALA A 219 11.53 0.50 -12.40
N GLU A 220 11.38 1.52 -13.24
CA GLU A 220 10.13 1.78 -13.97
C GLU A 220 9.81 0.62 -14.91
N ARG A 221 10.80 0.08 -15.64
CA ARG A 221 10.58 -1.09 -16.50
C ARG A 221 10.17 -2.34 -15.72
N ALA A 222 10.77 -2.57 -14.55
CA ALA A 222 10.40 -3.68 -13.69
C ALA A 222 8.97 -3.51 -13.14
N LEU A 223 8.59 -2.28 -12.77
CA LEU A 223 7.22 -1.96 -12.39
C LEU A 223 6.24 -2.21 -13.56
N ASP A 224 6.56 -1.74 -14.76
CA ASP A 224 5.75 -1.95 -15.97
C ASP A 224 5.55 -3.45 -16.25
N GLN A 225 6.60 -4.25 -16.08
CA GLN A 225 6.50 -5.70 -16.22
C GLN A 225 5.53 -6.30 -15.20
N LEU A 226 5.57 -5.89 -13.92
CA LEU A 226 4.60 -6.37 -12.92
C LEU A 226 3.16 -5.98 -13.26
N ILE A 227 2.95 -4.77 -13.78
CA ILE A 227 1.63 -4.22 -14.09
C ILE A 227 1.05 -4.83 -15.37
N ASP A 228 1.81 -4.80 -16.46
CA ASP A 228 1.31 -5.06 -17.81
C ASP A 228 1.49 -6.52 -18.24
N GLN A 229 2.59 -7.17 -17.84
CA GLN A 229 2.93 -8.52 -18.29
C GLN A 229 2.54 -9.58 -17.27
N GLU A 230 3.00 -9.41 -16.02
CA GLU A 230 2.68 -10.32 -14.91
C GLU A 230 1.25 -10.10 -14.40
N GLN A 231 0.68 -8.93 -14.69
CA GLN A 231 -0.71 -8.59 -14.37
C GLN A 231 -1.08 -8.83 -12.91
N VAL A 232 -0.21 -8.39 -11.99
CA VAL A 232 -0.40 -8.64 -10.57
C VAL A 232 -1.64 -7.93 -10.01
N PHE A 233 -2.31 -8.56 -9.05
CA PHE A 233 -3.48 -7.99 -8.38
C PHE A 233 -3.12 -6.84 -7.45
N ALA A 234 -2.02 -6.98 -6.71
CA ALA A 234 -1.51 -6.00 -5.76
C ALA A 234 0.02 -6.04 -5.70
N LEU A 235 0.63 -4.92 -5.33
CA LEU A 235 2.02 -4.89 -4.90
C LEU A 235 2.13 -5.10 -3.39
N ILE A 236 3.16 -5.82 -2.97
CA ILE A 236 3.38 -6.16 -1.56
C ILE A 236 4.83 -5.90 -1.16
N ALA A 237 5.01 -5.08 -0.13
CA ALA A 237 6.32 -4.80 0.47
C ALA A 237 7.50 -4.54 -0.49
N PRO A 238 7.35 -3.69 -1.53
CA PRO A 238 8.47 -3.35 -2.40
C PRO A 238 9.55 -2.57 -1.65
N LEU A 239 10.81 -2.83 -2.02
CA LEU A 239 12.00 -2.07 -1.61
C LEU A 239 12.64 -1.49 -2.88
N ALA A 240 12.09 -0.38 -3.38
CA ALA A 240 12.54 0.22 -4.64
C ALA A 240 12.70 1.74 -4.49
N PRO A 241 13.74 2.22 -3.80
CA PRO A 241 13.91 3.65 -3.50
C PRO A 241 14.00 4.52 -4.77
N ALA A 242 14.43 3.98 -5.91
CA ALA A 242 14.53 4.70 -7.18
C ALA A 242 13.16 5.18 -7.75
N LEU A 243 12.04 4.60 -7.29
CA LEU A 243 10.69 4.86 -7.79
C LEU A 243 9.89 5.90 -7.00
N ASP A 244 10.39 6.38 -5.86
CA ASP A 244 9.61 7.03 -4.80
C ASP A 244 8.55 8.05 -5.32
N THR A 245 8.96 9.02 -6.13
CA THR A 245 8.05 10.07 -6.65
C THR A 245 7.13 9.62 -7.78
N GLN A 246 7.47 8.57 -8.52
CA GLN A 246 6.68 8.11 -9.69
C GLN A 246 5.71 6.97 -9.33
N LEU A 247 6.00 6.24 -8.26
CA LEU A 247 5.24 5.06 -7.85
C LEU A 247 3.76 5.37 -7.63
N VAL A 248 3.45 6.47 -6.94
CA VAL A 248 2.07 6.91 -6.67
C VAL A 248 1.28 7.08 -7.96
N SER A 249 1.78 7.91 -8.89
CA SER A 249 1.12 8.20 -10.17
C SER A 249 0.87 6.94 -10.99
N ARG A 250 1.87 6.05 -11.08
CA ARG A 250 1.75 4.81 -11.85
C ARG A 250 0.72 3.84 -11.25
N LEU A 251 0.68 3.72 -9.92
CA LEU A 251 -0.29 2.87 -9.24
C LEU A 251 -1.70 3.42 -9.29
N GLU A 252 -1.86 4.74 -9.21
CA GLU A 252 -3.14 5.41 -9.38
C GLU A 252 -3.70 5.19 -10.80
N GLN A 253 -2.87 5.37 -11.82
CA GLN A 253 -3.23 5.11 -13.22
C GLN A 253 -3.59 3.64 -13.47
N ALA A 254 -2.83 2.70 -12.91
CA ALA A 254 -3.09 1.27 -13.05
C ALA A 254 -4.22 0.75 -12.13
N GLY A 255 -4.63 1.57 -11.15
CA GLY A 255 -5.56 1.17 -10.09
C GLY A 255 -5.07 -0.02 -9.26
N ILE A 256 -3.76 -0.15 -9.03
CA ILE A 256 -3.15 -1.27 -8.30
C ILE A 256 -2.90 -0.87 -6.84
N PRO A 257 -3.47 -1.59 -5.86
CA PRO A 257 -3.16 -1.35 -4.46
C PRO A 257 -1.74 -1.82 -4.12
N LEU A 258 -1.05 -1.06 -3.28
CA LEU A 258 0.24 -1.39 -2.70
C LEU A 258 0.10 -1.47 -1.18
N ILE A 259 0.47 -2.61 -0.62
CA ILE A 259 0.45 -2.83 0.82
C ILE A 259 1.88 -2.89 1.36
N GLY A 260 2.16 -1.91 2.21
CA GLY A 260 3.35 -1.75 3.04
C GLY A 260 4.65 -1.57 2.30
N PRO A 261 4.84 -0.45 1.55
CA PRO A 261 6.13 -0.12 0.96
C PRO A 261 7.20 -0.07 2.05
N LEU A 262 8.38 -0.62 1.76
CA LEU A 262 9.50 -0.66 2.71
C LEU A 262 10.42 0.56 2.55
N SER A 263 9.84 1.73 2.26
CA SER A 263 10.57 2.99 2.23
C SER A 263 11.02 3.34 3.65
N LEU A 264 12.32 3.56 3.85
CA LEU A 264 12.86 3.97 5.14
C LEU A 264 12.52 5.44 5.47
N GLN A 265 12.09 6.22 4.47
CA GLN A 265 11.68 7.62 4.59
C GLN A 265 10.16 7.80 4.75
N GLY A 266 9.36 6.81 4.34
CA GLY A 266 7.90 6.94 4.15
C GLY A 266 7.55 7.48 2.76
N THR A 267 6.27 7.47 2.36
CA THR A 267 5.87 8.09 1.07
C THR A 267 5.65 9.59 1.21
N ALA A 268 6.17 10.37 0.25
CA ALA A 268 6.04 11.82 0.25
C ALA A 268 4.61 12.31 -0.08
N GLN A 269 3.81 11.49 -0.76
CA GLN A 269 2.47 11.82 -1.21
C GLN A 269 1.47 10.73 -0.83
N SER A 270 0.42 11.11 -0.12
CA SER A 270 -0.68 10.20 0.20
C SER A 270 -1.43 9.77 -1.06
N SER A 271 -1.69 8.47 -1.18
CA SER A 271 -2.47 7.88 -2.26
C SER A 271 -3.54 6.94 -1.71
N ARG A 272 -4.70 6.83 -2.37
CA ARG A 272 -5.74 5.87 -1.95
C ARG A 272 -5.29 4.42 -2.06
N GLN A 273 -4.35 4.16 -2.96
CA GLN A 273 -3.87 2.85 -3.34
C GLN A 273 -2.81 2.31 -2.36
N ILE A 274 -2.14 3.19 -1.59
CA ILE A 274 -0.97 2.84 -0.79
C ILE A 274 -1.35 2.76 0.69
N PHE A 275 -1.07 1.63 1.33
CA PHE A 275 -1.29 1.44 2.77
C PHE A 275 0.03 1.12 3.46
N GLU A 276 0.50 2.02 4.33
CA GLU A 276 1.78 1.91 5.02
C GLU A 276 1.58 1.44 6.46
N PRO A 277 1.95 0.21 6.84
CA PRO A 277 1.78 -0.26 8.21
C PRO A 277 2.74 0.47 9.16
N MET A 278 3.96 0.77 8.72
CA MET A 278 5.04 1.35 9.53
C MET A 278 5.06 2.88 9.42
N PRO A 279 5.56 3.59 10.45
CA PRO A 279 5.67 5.04 10.41
C PRO A 279 6.84 5.47 9.50
N GLY A 280 6.68 6.60 8.81
CA GLY A 280 7.75 7.22 8.03
C GLY A 280 8.79 7.91 8.89
N ALA A 281 9.78 8.53 8.24
CA ALA A 281 10.84 9.26 8.93
C ALA A 281 10.30 10.49 9.68
N ARG A 282 9.33 11.18 9.06
CA ARG A 282 8.66 12.35 9.64
C ARG A 282 8.06 12.02 11.01
N GLU A 283 7.24 10.97 11.09
CA GLU A 283 6.54 10.59 12.31
C GLU A 283 7.51 10.21 13.44
N GLN A 284 8.56 9.47 13.08
CA GLN A 284 9.58 9.02 14.03
C GLN A 284 10.46 10.17 14.56
N LEU A 285 10.84 11.12 13.70
CA LEU A 285 11.64 12.28 14.08
C LEU A 285 10.83 13.28 14.92
N ILE A 286 9.54 13.48 14.58
CA ILE A 286 8.62 14.28 15.40
C ILE A 286 8.46 13.66 16.80
N ALA A 287 8.28 12.33 16.90
CA ALA A 287 8.18 11.66 18.18
C ALA A 287 9.44 11.85 19.05
N LEU A 288 10.63 11.84 18.44
CA LEU A 288 11.89 12.17 19.13
C LEU A 288 11.92 13.62 19.62
N ALA A 289 11.51 14.57 18.77
CA ALA A 289 11.46 15.98 19.11
C ALA A 289 10.47 16.29 20.24
N ASP A 290 9.28 15.69 20.20
CA ASP A 290 8.25 15.78 21.24
C ASP A 290 8.79 15.26 22.58
N TYR A 291 9.40 14.08 22.57
CA TYR A 291 10.00 13.50 23.77
C TYR A 291 11.12 14.39 24.34
N ALA A 292 12.02 14.87 23.47
CA ALA A 292 13.15 15.70 23.88
C ALA A 292 12.67 17.01 24.49
N SER A 293 11.68 17.65 23.89
CA SER A 293 11.04 18.88 24.38
C SER A 293 10.42 18.68 25.76
N ALA A 294 9.69 17.57 25.94
CA ALA A 294 9.02 17.25 27.20
C ALA A 294 9.99 16.84 28.33
N SER A 295 11.10 16.17 27.99
CA SER A 295 11.88 15.40 28.97
C SER A 295 13.33 15.86 29.18
N LEU A 296 13.96 16.51 28.19
CA LEU A 296 15.42 16.71 28.17
C LEU A 296 15.89 18.17 28.33
N ARG A 297 14.98 19.13 28.53
CA ARG A 297 15.30 20.58 28.64
C ARG A 297 16.25 21.05 27.50
N VAL A 298 15.86 20.78 26.26
CA VAL A 298 16.68 21.01 25.06
C VAL A 298 16.34 22.30 24.30
N LEU A 299 15.13 22.85 24.50
CA LEU A 299 14.57 23.95 23.69
C LEU A 299 15.43 25.22 23.61
N GLN A 300 16.21 25.51 24.66
CA GLN A 300 17.01 26.74 24.78
C GLN A 300 18.45 26.63 24.25
N GLY A 301 18.83 25.50 23.63
CA GLY A 301 20.19 25.27 23.15
C GLY A 301 20.29 25.18 21.63
N PRO A 302 21.46 25.48 21.02
CA PRO A 302 21.66 25.30 19.59
C PRO A 302 21.40 23.86 19.16
N THR A 303 20.67 23.71 18.05
CA THR A 303 20.26 22.40 17.55
C THR A 303 20.75 22.23 16.13
N LEU A 304 21.45 21.11 15.90
CA LEU A 304 21.92 20.73 14.58
C LEU A 304 21.05 19.60 14.05
N ILE A 305 20.56 19.74 12.83
CA ILE A 305 20.04 18.65 12.03
C ILE A 305 21.09 18.35 10.99
N THR A 306 21.57 17.11 10.97
CA THR A 306 22.57 16.67 10.02
C THR A 306 22.08 15.46 9.25
N TYR A 307 22.43 15.41 7.97
CA TYR A 307 21.92 14.41 7.04
C TYR A 307 22.96 14.02 6.01
N THR A 308 22.92 12.78 5.52
CA THR A 308 23.69 12.38 4.33
C THR A 308 23.12 13.07 3.10
N GLU A 309 23.98 13.53 2.18
CA GLU A 309 23.57 14.29 0.99
C GLU A 309 22.80 13.42 -0.02
N ASP A 310 21.50 13.31 0.23
CA ASP A 310 20.50 12.59 -0.56
C ASP A 310 19.23 13.45 -0.63
N PRO A 311 18.53 13.53 -1.79
CA PRO A 311 17.34 14.36 -1.93
C PRO A 311 16.23 14.07 -0.90
N GLY A 312 15.98 12.80 -0.58
CA GLY A 312 14.97 12.38 0.38
C GLY A 312 15.37 12.71 1.81
N GLN A 313 16.63 12.48 2.17
CA GLN A 313 17.14 12.86 3.49
C GLN A 313 17.16 14.38 3.70
N ARG A 314 17.55 15.15 2.68
CA ARG A 314 17.50 16.62 2.72
C ARG A 314 16.08 17.11 2.95
N LEU A 315 15.09 16.54 2.25
CA LEU A 315 13.68 16.88 2.44
C LEU A 315 13.23 16.56 3.88
N ALA A 316 13.53 15.37 4.39
CA ALA A 316 13.21 14.98 5.76
C ALA A 316 13.85 15.92 6.81
N ALA A 317 15.11 16.33 6.60
CA ALA A 317 15.79 17.29 7.46
C ALA A 317 15.14 18.69 7.41
N GLN A 318 14.71 19.15 6.24
CA GLN A 318 13.98 20.41 6.08
C GLN A 318 12.61 20.37 6.78
N THR A 319 11.85 19.28 6.60
CA THR A 319 10.57 19.08 7.29
C THR A 319 10.74 19.07 8.80
N LEU A 320 11.76 18.36 9.32
CA LEU A 320 12.07 18.38 10.74
C LEU A 320 12.46 19.78 11.22
N SER A 321 13.29 20.51 10.46
CA SER A 321 13.68 21.88 10.82
C SER A 321 12.48 22.80 10.96
N GLN A 322 11.56 22.76 10.01
CA GLN A 322 10.33 23.54 10.06
C GLN A 322 9.53 23.20 11.32
N TYR A 323 9.34 21.89 11.56
CA TYR A 323 8.65 21.42 12.75
C TYR A 323 9.29 21.91 14.06
N LEU A 324 10.62 21.79 14.20
CA LEU A 324 11.33 22.25 15.40
C LEU A 324 11.17 23.76 15.61
N GLN A 325 11.27 24.56 14.56
CA GLN A 325 11.10 26.02 14.61
C GLN A 325 9.68 26.40 15.06
N ASP A 326 8.66 25.72 14.53
CA ASP A 326 7.26 25.93 14.91
C ASP A 326 6.98 25.52 16.37
N HIS A 327 7.83 24.68 16.97
CA HIS A 327 7.71 24.17 18.33
C HIS A 327 8.76 24.74 19.30
N ALA A 328 9.18 25.99 19.06
CA ALA A 328 10.02 26.81 19.94
C ALA A 328 11.44 26.28 20.22
N TRP A 329 11.98 25.43 19.33
CA TRP A 329 13.41 25.12 19.36
C TRP A 329 14.23 26.30 18.82
N GLN A 330 15.32 26.63 19.50
CA GLN A 330 16.17 27.77 19.15
C GLN A 330 17.38 27.37 18.31
N ASN A 331 17.84 28.29 17.45
CA ASN A 331 19.08 28.16 16.67
C ASN A 331 19.18 26.81 15.92
N VAL A 332 18.09 26.41 15.26
CA VAL A 332 18.04 25.19 14.45
C VAL A 332 18.83 25.43 13.15
N SER A 333 19.83 24.60 12.90
CA SER A 333 20.69 24.67 11.72
C SER A 333 20.74 23.33 10.99
N LEU A 334 20.93 23.37 9.68
CA LEU A 334 21.05 22.19 8.82
C LEU A 334 22.47 22.09 8.26
N LYS A 335 23.06 20.90 8.27
CA LYS A 335 24.35 20.63 7.62
C LYS A 335 24.36 19.22 7.02
N ALA A 336 24.57 19.15 5.72
CA ALA A 336 24.91 17.90 5.06
C ALA A 336 26.24 17.38 5.63
N TYR A 337 26.30 16.10 5.98
CA TYR A 337 27.47 15.44 6.56
C TYR A 337 27.98 14.34 5.64
N ASP A 338 29.30 14.35 5.49
CA ASP A 338 30.09 13.39 4.76
C ASP A 338 31.31 13.08 5.65
N SER A 339 31.44 11.83 6.06
CA SER A 339 32.53 11.39 6.93
C SER A 339 33.91 11.55 6.29
N ALA A 340 34.00 11.63 4.95
CA ALA A 340 35.26 11.89 4.24
C ALA A 340 35.74 13.34 4.37
N GLN A 341 34.82 14.31 4.47
CA GLN A 341 35.15 15.72 4.65
C GLN A 341 35.31 16.07 6.13
N ASP A 342 34.58 15.35 6.98
CA ASP A 342 34.57 15.51 8.43
C ASP A 342 34.43 17.00 8.80
N GLU A 343 33.36 17.65 8.33
CA GLU A 343 33.02 19.04 8.66
C GLU A 343 31.68 19.10 9.38
N LEU A 344 31.72 19.25 10.70
CA LEU A 344 30.53 19.38 11.55
C LEU A 344 30.60 20.62 12.43
N PRO A 345 29.54 21.46 12.48
CA PRO A 345 29.40 22.53 13.45
C PRO A 345 29.47 22.00 14.90
N LEU A 346 30.31 22.63 15.71
CA LEU A 346 30.44 22.35 17.13
C LEU A 346 29.59 23.32 17.97
N GLY A 347 29.27 22.94 19.20
CA GLY A 347 28.58 23.78 20.19
C GLY A 347 27.07 23.53 20.28
N SER A 348 26.56 22.56 19.52
CA SER A 348 25.16 22.12 19.61
C SER A 348 24.88 21.44 20.94
N ARG A 349 23.70 21.67 21.49
CA ARG A 349 23.15 20.94 22.66
C ARG A 349 22.46 19.64 22.24
N SER A 350 21.90 19.66 21.03
CA SER A 350 21.12 18.57 20.45
C SER A 350 21.52 18.37 19.00
N VAL A 351 21.64 17.12 18.58
CA VAL A 351 21.91 16.73 17.19
C VAL A 351 20.88 15.70 16.75
N PHE A 352 20.10 16.03 15.72
CA PHE A 352 19.29 15.06 14.99
C PHE A 352 20.10 14.56 13.79
N TYR A 353 20.24 13.25 13.67
CA TYR A 353 20.99 12.60 12.60
C TYR A 353 20.05 11.80 11.70
N LEU A 354 20.19 12.01 10.39
CA LEU A 354 19.55 11.24 9.33
C LEU A 354 20.67 10.67 8.46
N GLY A 355 20.75 9.35 8.26
CA GLY A 355 21.86 8.78 7.49
C GLY A 355 22.04 7.30 7.73
N CYS A 356 23.31 6.87 7.82
CA CYS A 356 23.70 5.49 8.08
C CYS A 356 24.47 5.34 9.40
N GLY A 357 24.61 4.11 9.89
CA GLY A 357 25.22 3.82 11.19
C GLY A 357 26.72 4.14 11.27
N SER A 358 27.49 3.90 10.21
CA SER A 358 28.93 4.17 10.18
C SER A 358 29.22 5.67 10.39
N ASP A 359 28.53 6.52 9.62
CA ASP A 359 28.68 7.96 9.69
C ASP A 359 28.14 8.52 11.02
N PHE A 360 27.09 7.92 11.58
CA PHE A 360 26.60 8.28 12.91
C PHE A 360 27.67 8.04 14.00
N SER A 361 28.38 6.91 13.92
CA SER A 361 29.43 6.56 14.89
C SER A 361 30.64 7.48 14.76
N HIS A 362 31.08 7.78 13.53
CA HIS A 362 32.14 8.75 13.26
C HIS A 362 31.77 10.16 13.75
N LEU A 363 30.52 10.59 13.53
CA LEU A 363 30.03 11.87 14.05
C LEU A 363 30.11 11.95 15.58
N ALA A 364 29.73 10.87 16.27
CA ALA A 364 29.81 10.82 17.73
C ALA A 364 31.27 10.84 18.22
N GLU A 365 32.18 10.10 17.57
CA GLU A 365 33.62 10.13 17.86
C GLU A 365 34.23 11.52 17.71
N ARG A 366 33.91 12.22 16.62
CA ARG A 366 34.36 13.60 16.38
C ARG A 366 33.87 14.54 17.48
N LEU A 367 32.59 14.49 17.82
CA LEU A 367 32.01 15.34 18.87
C LEU A 367 32.68 15.08 20.22
N GLN A 368 32.88 13.82 20.61
CA GLN A 368 33.56 13.49 21.86
C GLN A 368 35.01 13.97 21.86
N THR A 369 35.74 13.81 20.74
CA THR A 369 37.12 14.28 20.59
C THR A 369 37.23 15.80 20.73
N ALA A 370 36.21 16.53 20.27
CA ALA A 370 36.07 17.97 20.48
C ALA A 370 35.61 18.35 21.90
N GLY A 371 35.47 17.39 22.81
CA GLY A 371 35.01 17.61 24.19
C GLY A 371 33.51 17.86 24.32
N GLN A 372 32.71 17.50 23.31
CA GLN A 372 31.27 17.75 23.27
C GLN A 372 30.47 16.44 23.33
N VAL A 373 29.44 16.44 24.17
CA VAL A 373 28.53 15.30 24.35
C VAL A 373 27.06 15.76 24.27
N PRO A 374 26.60 16.29 23.13
CA PRO A 374 25.19 16.66 22.95
C PRO A 374 24.26 15.47 23.11
N TYR A 375 22.96 15.73 23.20
CA TYR A 375 21.97 14.67 22.99
C TYR A 375 21.93 14.31 21.51
N LEU A 376 22.05 13.02 21.18
CA LEU A 376 21.95 12.50 19.83
C LEU A 376 20.57 11.87 19.63
N PHE A 377 19.89 12.23 18.54
CA PHE A 377 18.59 11.70 18.16
C PHE A 377 18.69 11.09 16.76
N ALA A 378 18.29 9.83 16.61
CA ALA A 378 18.31 9.14 15.31
C ALA A 378 17.21 8.08 15.24
N MET A 379 16.88 7.63 14.04
CA MET A 379 15.95 6.51 13.87
C MET A 379 16.69 5.18 14.01
N SER A 380 16.09 4.22 14.72
CA SER A 380 16.74 2.92 14.97
C SER A 380 17.11 2.16 13.69
N ASN A 381 16.25 2.21 12.67
CA ASN A 381 16.48 1.57 11.37
C ASN A 381 17.71 2.11 10.62
N GLN A 382 18.19 3.31 10.96
CA GLN A 382 19.35 3.94 10.32
C GLN A 382 20.67 3.61 11.02
N VAL A 383 20.66 3.54 12.36
CA VAL A 383 21.91 3.58 13.14
C VAL A 383 22.14 2.37 14.04
N ALA A 384 21.13 1.51 14.25
CA ALA A 384 21.21 0.47 15.27
C ALA A 384 22.35 -0.54 15.07
N GLY A 385 22.77 -0.79 13.82
CA GLY A 385 23.85 -1.73 13.49
C GLY A 385 25.22 -1.33 14.03
N ASP A 386 25.49 -0.03 14.14
CA ASP A 386 26.81 0.51 14.51
C ASP A 386 26.84 1.17 15.89
N LEU A 387 25.74 1.10 16.67
CA LEU A 387 25.66 1.73 18.00
C LEU A 387 26.77 1.32 18.97
N LEU A 388 27.35 0.13 18.78
CA LEU A 388 28.46 -0.36 19.60
C LEU A 388 29.76 0.42 19.39
N GLN A 389 29.88 1.14 18.28
CA GLN A 389 31.02 1.98 17.95
C GLN A 389 30.86 3.40 18.52
N VAL A 390 29.67 3.75 19.03
CA VAL A 390 29.43 5.07 19.63
C VAL A 390 30.22 5.20 20.93
N PRO A 391 30.97 6.30 21.13
CA PRO A 391 31.77 6.49 22.33
C PRO A 391 30.97 6.53 23.64
N ASN A 392 31.54 5.95 24.70
CA ASN A 392 30.90 5.85 26.04
C ASN A 392 30.48 7.19 26.66
N GLY A 393 31.06 8.32 26.25
CA GLY A 393 30.63 9.66 26.70
C GLY A 393 29.18 10.00 26.31
N PHE A 394 28.61 9.28 25.34
CA PHE A 394 27.21 9.38 24.94
C PHE A 394 26.28 8.39 25.66
N SER A 395 26.76 7.64 26.68
CA SER A 395 25.89 6.75 27.44
C SER A 395 24.71 7.54 28.03
N ARG A 396 23.49 7.04 27.81
CA ARG A 396 22.20 7.68 28.15
C ARG A 396 21.99 9.08 27.53
N ARG A 397 22.72 9.39 26.46
CA ARG A 397 22.58 10.62 25.64
C ARG A 397 22.24 10.34 24.19
N VAL A 398 22.21 9.07 23.78
CA VAL A 398 21.63 8.63 22.50
C VAL A 398 20.17 8.26 22.71
N PHE A 399 19.28 8.81 21.89
CA PHE A 399 17.86 8.53 21.87
C PHE A 399 17.44 8.08 20.48
N LEU A 400 16.77 6.93 20.43
CA LEU A 400 16.38 6.26 19.20
C LEU A 400 14.87 6.09 19.14
N SER A 401 14.29 6.42 17.99
CA SER A 401 12.90 6.06 17.70
C SER A 401 12.83 4.62 17.19
N TYR A 402 11.88 3.88 17.76
CA TYR A 402 11.55 2.52 17.35
C TYR A 402 10.07 2.44 16.97
N PRO A 403 9.71 1.93 15.79
CA PRO A 403 8.30 1.75 15.41
C PRO A 403 7.60 0.70 16.27
N PHE A 404 8.37 -0.25 16.80
CA PHE A 404 7.95 -1.28 17.75
C PHE A 404 9.16 -1.72 18.58
N VAL A 405 8.90 -2.33 19.74
CA VAL A 405 9.90 -2.91 20.64
C VAL A 405 9.51 -4.35 21.02
N PRO A 406 10.43 -5.17 21.57
CA PRO A 406 10.13 -6.56 21.90
C PRO A 406 8.95 -6.77 22.88
N SER A 407 8.60 -5.76 23.69
CA SER A 407 7.45 -5.82 24.58
C SER A 407 6.10 -5.72 23.86
N ASP A 408 6.07 -5.25 22.61
CA ASP A 408 4.84 -5.22 21.80
C ASP A 408 4.50 -6.60 21.23
N TRP A 409 5.47 -7.52 21.24
CA TRP A 409 5.31 -8.83 20.61
C TRP A 409 4.45 -9.74 21.48
N THR A 410 3.29 -10.11 20.96
CA THR A 410 2.46 -11.16 21.56
C THR A 410 3.17 -12.51 21.42
N LEU A 411 2.78 -13.48 22.26
CA LEU A 411 3.32 -14.83 22.15
C LEU A 411 3.04 -15.43 20.76
N ALA A 412 1.84 -15.23 20.23
CA ALA A 412 1.45 -15.74 18.91
C ALA A 412 2.26 -15.10 17.78
N GLY A 413 2.43 -13.76 17.80
CA GLY A 413 3.21 -13.05 16.79
C GLY A 413 4.69 -13.46 16.82
N ARG A 414 5.28 -13.54 18.00
CA ARG A 414 6.66 -14.01 18.20
C ARG A 414 6.86 -15.41 17.64
N LEU A 415 6.00 -16.37 18.00
CA LEU A 415 6.11 -17.74 17.51
C LEU A 415 5.94 -17.83 16.00
N ALA A 416 5.00 -17.05 15.43
CA ALA A 416 4.79 -17.03 13.99
C ALA A 416 6.01 -16.52 13.22
N LEU A 417 6.63 -15.41 13.67
CA LEU A 417 7.81 -14.86 13.03
C LEU A 417 9.04 -15.75 13.24
N THR A 418 9.24 -16.32 14.44
CA THR A 418 10.35 -17.25 14.71
C THR A 418 10.25 -18.49 13.83
N GLN A 419 9.08 -19.12 13.72
CA GLN A 419 8.90 -20.29 12.88
C GLN A 419 9.18 -19.98 11.40
N LEU A 420 8.75 -18.80 10.93
CA LEU A 420 9.03 -18.36 9.57
C LEU A 420 10.54 -18.16 9.36
N ARG A 421 11.23 -17.51 10.32
CA ARG A 421 12.68 -17.32 10.26
C ARG A 421 13.42 -18.64 10.15
N GLU A 422 13.09 -19.61 10.99
CA GLU A 422 13.69 -20.94 10.98
C GLU A 422 13.50 -21.65 9.63
N GLN A 423 12.30 -21.59 9.06
CA GLN A 423 12.00 -22.21 7.76
C GLN A 423 12.73 -21.55 6.59
N GLN A 424 13.04 -20.26 6.70
CA GLN A 424 13.69 -19.48 5.66
C GLN A 424 15.20 -19.27 5.90
N GLY A 425 15.74 -19.79 7.01
CA GLY A 425 17.15 -19.60 7.38
C GLY A 425 17.50 -18.16 7.77
N LEU A 426 16.53 -17.37 8.24
CA LEU A 426 16.75 -15.98 8.64
C LEU A 426 17.18 -15.87 10.11
N GLY A 427 18.09 -14.93 10.38
CA GLY A 427 18.41 -14.50 11.74
C GLY A 427 17.59 -13.28 12.20
N GLY A 428 18.11 -12.58 13.21
CA GLY A 428 17.49 -11.39 13.80
C GLY A 428 17.78 -10.06 13.08
N GLN A 429 18.65 -10.08 12.06
CA GLN A 429 19.04 -8.89 11.29
C GLN A 429 17.87 -8.27 10.53
N HIS A 430 17.95 -6.96 10.22
CA HIS A 430 16.91 -6.20 9.51
C HIS A 430 15.49 -6.39 10.11
N ALA A 431 15.37 -6.43 11.43
CA ALA A 431 14.12 -6.74 12.13
C ALA A 431 12.94 -5.87 11.68
N VAL A 432 13.17 -4.57 11.41
CA VAL A 432 12.13 -3.64 10.93
C VAL A 432 11.61 -4.05 9.54
N LEU A 433 12.48 -4.46 8.62
CA LEU A 433 12.08 -4.95 7.31
C LEU A 433 11.30 -6.27 7.41
N GLN A 434 11.75 -7.18 8.29
CA GLN A 434 11.06 -8.45 8.50
C GLN A 434 9.65 -8.25 9.08
N VAL A 435 9.53 -7.42 10.13
CA VAL A 435 8.23 -7.12 10.75
C VAL A 435 7.33 -6.32 9.80
N GLY A 436 7.89 -5.38 9.03
CA GLY A 436 7.19 -4.63 8.01
C GLY A 436 6.58 -5.55 6.94
N ALA A 437 7.40 -6.37 6.29
CA ALA A 437 6.96 -7.30 5.26
C ALA A 437 5.95 -8.33 5.78
N PHE A 438 6.17 -8.86 6.99
CA PHE A 438 5.22 -9.79 7.62
C PHE A 438 3.88 -9.11 7.93
N SER A 439 3.90 -7.90 8.47
CA SER A 439 2.69 -7.11 8.73
C SER A 439 1.93 -6.79 7.44
N SER A 440 2.63 -6.48 6.35
CA SER A 440 2.02 -6.30 5.03
C SER A 440 1.28 -7.55 4.56
N MET A 441 1.87 -8.73 4.74
CA MET A 441 1.22 -10.01 4.39
C MET A 441 0.01 -10.32 5.28
N LEU A 442 0.05 -9.97 6.57
CA LEU A 442 -1.10 -10.08 7.46
C LEU A 442 -2.24 -9.16 7.01
N LEU A 443 -1.95 -7.90 6.66
CA LEU A 443 -2.92 -6.94 6.15
C LEU A 443 -3.54 -7.39 4.83
N LEU A 444 -2.73 -7.86 3.87
CA LEU A 444 -3.23 -8.44 2.62
C LEU A 444 -4.16 -9.63 2.91
N SER A 445 -3.75 -10.53 3.80
CA SER A 445 -4.53 -11.72 4.13
C SER A 445 -5.88 -11.36 4.75
N ASP A 446 -5.89 -10.44 5.70
CA ASP A 446 -7.09 -10.01 6.39
C ASP A 446 -8.02 -9.19 5.49
N GLY A 447 -7.47 -8.22 4.75
CA GLY A 447 -8.21 -7.42 3.78
C GLY A 447 -8.88 -8.28 2.70
N MET A 448 -8.18 -9.29 2.17
CA MET A 448 -8.76 -10.22 1.19
C MET A 448 -9.78 -11.19 1.81
N LYS A 449 -9.64 -11.56 3.09
CA LYS A 449 -10.66 -12.33 3.80
C LYS A 449 -11.94 -11.52 3.97
N GLN A 450 -11.82 -10.25 4.37
CA GLN A 450 -12.95 -9.33 4.51
C GLN A 450 -13.60 -9.00 3.16
N ALA A 451 -12.82 -8.85 2.09
CA ALA A 451 -13.31 -8.61 0.74
C ALA A 451 -14.15 -9.76 0.16
N GLY A 452 -14.01 -10.98 0.70
CA GLY A 452 -14.88 -12.11 0.39
C GLY A 452 -14.51 -12.90 -0.88
N ARG A 453 -15.41 -13.79 -1.31
CA ARG A 453 -15.23 -14.60 -2.52
C ARG A 453 -15.34 -13.80 -3.81
N ASP A 454 -16.06 -12.70 -3.78
CA ASP A 454 -16.25 -11.75 -4.88
C ASP A 454 -15.33 -10.52 -4.72
N ALA A 455 -14.13 -10.75 -4.19
CA ALA A 455 -13.10 -9.74 -3.98
C ALA A 455 -12.72 -9.02 -5.29
N SER A 456 -12.29 -7.77 -5.13
CA SER A 456 -11.74 -6.88 -6.14
C SER A 456 -10.71 -5.98 -5.47
N ARG A 457 -9.88 -5.28 -6.24
CA ARG A 457 -8.93 -4.27 -5.74
C ARG A 457 -9.66 -3.19 -4.93
N GLU A 458 -10.82 -2.77 -5.42
CA GLU A 458 -11.67 -1.80 -4.73
C GLU A 458 -12.20 -2.34 -3.39
N LYS A 459 -12.64 -3.60 -3.34
CA LYS A 459 -13.07 -4.22 -2.06
C LYS A 459 -11.92 -4.44 -1.09
N LEU A 460 -10.73 -4.76 -1.59
CA LEU A 460 -9.53 -4.81 -0.76
C LEU A 460 -9.22 -3.44 -0.15
N ILE A 461 -9.23 -2.37 -0.95
CA ILE A 461 -9.02 -1.00 -0.48
C ILE A 461 -10.05 -0.63 0.60
N ASN A 462 -11.34 -0.88 0.35
CA ASN A 462 -12.41 -0.58 1.31
C ASN A 462 -12.28 -1.42 2.60
N ALA A 463 -11.89 -2.69 2.48
CA ALA A 463 -11.63 -3.53 3.65
C ALA A 463 -10.45 -3.00 4.49
N LEU A 464 -9.36 -2.60 3.84
CA LEU A 464 -8.21 -2.01 4.51
C LEU A 464 -8.55 -0.65 5.14
N GLU A 465 -9.34 0.20 4.47
CA GLU A 465 -9.84 1.47 5.03
C GLU A 465 -10.73 1.27 6.27
N GLY A 466 -11.42 0.13 6.36
CA GLY A 466 -12.24 -0.25 7.53
C GLY A 466 -11.45 -0.85 8.69
N LEU A 467 -10.13 -1.02 8.57
CA LEU A 467 -9.32 -1.62 9.63
C LEU A 467 -9.09 -0.66 10.80
N HIS A 468 -9.53 -1.08 11.97
CA HIS A 468 -9.31 -0.39 13.24
C HIS A 468 -8.68 -1.35 14.25
N ASP A 469 -7.72 -0.84 15.02
CA ASP A 469 -7.04 -1.58 16.08
C ASP A 469 -6.51 -2.97 15.65
N PHE A 470 -6.05 -3.09 14.40
CA PHE A 470 -5.57 -4.34 13.83
C PHE A 470 -4.30 -4.80 14.54
N ASP A 471 -4.38 -6.00 15.12
CA ASP A 471 -3.29 -6.61 15.89
C ASP A 471 -2.44 -7.51 14.99
N THR A 472 -1.21 -7.06 14.71
CA THR A 472 -0.20 -7.85 13.98
C THR A 472 0.48 -8.89 14.88
N GLY A 473 0.37 -8.72 16.20
CA GLY A 473 1.13 -9.45 17.22
C GLY A 473 2.61 -9.07 17.31
N LEU A 474 3.11 -8.08 16.55
CA LEU A 474 4.52 -7.70 16.47
C LEU A 474 4.76 -6.19 16.59
N THR A 475 3.69 -5.40 16.58
CA THR A 475 3.71 -3.94 16.56
C THR A 475 2.62 -3.42 17.49
N PRO A 476 2.65 -2.13 17.87
CA PRO A 476 1.44 -1.45 18.30
C PRO A 476 0.31 -1.64 17.28
N ARG A 477 -0.95 -1.52 17.73
CA ARG A 477 -2.12 -1.78 16.88
C ARG A 477 -2.16 -0.81 15.70
N LEU A 478 -2.41 -1.35 14.51
CA LEU A 478 -2.51 -0.57 13.27
C LEU A 478 -3.93 -0.06 13.11
N SER A 479 -4.10 1.12 12.52
CA SER A 479 -5.42 1.60 12.11
C SER A 479 -5.32 2.39 10.82
N PHE A 480 -6.28 2.16 9.93
CA PHE A 480 -6.44 2.85 8.67
C PHE A 480 -7.83 3.52 8.63
N GLY A 481 -8.08 4.28 7.58
CA GLY A 481 -9.32 5.01 7.39
C GLY A 481 -9.37 5.69 6.01
N PRO A 482 -10.53 6.20 5.60
CA PRO A 482 -10.60 7.10 4.45
C PRO A 482 -9.65 8.29 4.66
N GLY A 483 -8.63 8.41 3.81
CA GLY A 483 -7.58 9.44 3.93
C GLY A 483 -6.49 9.16 4.97
N ARG A 484 -6.61 8.10 5.77
CA ARG A 484 -5.56 7.63 6.71
C ARG A 484 -4.84 6.41 6.14
N ARG A 485 -3.65 6.65 5.59
CA ARG A 485 -2.82 5.63 4.91
C ARG A 485 -1.63 5.13 5.71
N LEU A 486 -1.34 5.76 6.84
CA LEU A 486 -0.33 5.33 7.81
C LEU A 486 -1.01 4.58 8.97
N GLY A 487 -0.65 3.31 9.12
CA GLY A 487 -1.12 2.41 10.17
C GLY A 487 -0.60 2.85 11.54
N LEU A 488 0.72 2.98 11.64
CA LEU A 488 1.43 3.61 12.74
C LEU A 488 1.81 5.05 12.39
N ASN A 489 1.63 5.95 13.34
CA ASN A 489 1.93 7.38 13.23
C ASN A 489 2.71 7.87 14.46
N GLY A 490 3.67 7.10 14.94
CA GLY A 490 4.41 7.41 16.16
C GLY A 490 5.60 6.48 16.38
N ALA A 491 6.21 6.57 17.55
CA ALA A 491 7.33 5.72 17.91
C ALA A 491 7.42 5.51 19.43
N HIS A 492 8.11 4.43 19.82
CA HIS A 492 8.74 4.31 21.13
C HIS A 492 10.06 5.08 21.14
N ILE A 493 10.48 5.58 22.29
CA ILE A 493 11.80 6.20 22.46
C ILE A 493 12.65 5.34 23.39
N VAL A 494 13.82 4.97 22.90
CA VAL A 494 14.79 4.12 23.61
C VAL A 494 16.09 4.89 23.78
N THR A 495 16.68 4.82 24.97
CA THR A 495 18.06 5.27 25.21
C THR A 495 18.99 4.10 25.44
N VAL A 496 20.28 4.30 25.20
CA VAL A 496 21.30 3.25 25.23
C VAL A 496 22.33 3.56 26.31
N ASP A 497 22.61 2.56 27.15
CA ASP A 497 23.73 2.56 28.08
C ASP A 497 24.88 1.79 27.42
N LEU A 498 25.84 2.54 26.86
CA LEU A 498 26.86 2.03 25.95
C LEU A 498 27.86 1.05 26.60
N PRO A 499 28.36 1.29 27.84
CA PRO A 499 29.28 0.36 28.50
C PRO A 499 28.73 -1.07 28.64
N ASP A 500 27.44 -1.18 28.99
CA ASP A 500 26.76 -2.46 29.22
C ASP A 500 25.92 -2.91 28.01
N GLN A 501 25.85 -2.09 26.95
CA GLN A 501 25.02 -2.28 25.76
C GLN A 501 23.53 -2.53 26.09
N ARG A 502 23.03 -1.84 27.13
CA ARG A 502 21.65 -2.00 27.61
C ARG A 502 20.74 -0.94 27.01
N PHE A 503 19.64 -1.41 26.43
CA PHE A 503 18.59 -0.56 25.87
C PHE A 503 17.50 -0.33 26.90
N TYR A 504 17.11 0.93 27.11
CA TYR A 504 16.06 1.32 28.05
C TYR A 504 14.93 2.04 27.30
N LEU A 505 13.73 1.49 27.38
CA LEU A 505 12.52 2.16 26.93
C LEU A 505 12.25 3.36 27.86
N VAL A 506 12.42 4.57 27.35
CA VAL A 506 12.24 5.83 28.11
C VAL A 506 10.91 6.51 27.80
N ALA A 507 10.31 6.21 26.66
CA ALA A 507 8.91 6.53 26.37
C ALA A 507 8.24 5.39 25.61
N PRO A 508 7.08 4.88 26.08
CA PRO A 508 6.29 3.91 25.32
C PRO A 508 5.77 4.53 24.02
N TYR A 509 5.17 3.70 23.14
CA TYR A 509 4.62 4.17 21.88
C TYR A 509 3.68 5.35 22.09
N LYS A 510 3.96 6.44 21.41
CA LYS A 510 3.09 7.61 21.41
C LYS A 510 2.81 8.03 19.97
N PRO A 511 1.54 7.99 19.52
CA PRO A 511 1.11 8.64 18.28
C PRO A 511 1.49 10.13 18.30
N ILE A 512 1.97 10.66 17.20
CA ILE A 512 2.16 12.10 17.04
C ILE A 512 0.80 12.77 16.83
N THR A 513 0.63 13.95 17.41
CA THR A 513 -0.60 14.74 17.29
C THR A 513 -0.64 15.55 16.00
N ALA A 514 0.49 15.67 15.30
CA ALA A 514 0.60 16.50 14.11
C ALA A 514 -0.14 15.86 12.93
N THR A 515 -1.31 16.41 12.62
CA THR A 515 -1.98 16.21 11.33
C THR A 515 -1.04 16.62 10.19
N PRO A 516 -1.05 15.90 9.06
CA PRO A 516 -0.32 16.32 7.86
C PRO A 516 -0.77 17.70 7.35
#